data_AF-A0A835N012-F1
#
_entry.id   AF-A0A835N012-F1
#
_cell.length_a   1.000
_cell.length_b   1.000
_cell.length_c   1.000
_cell.angle_alpha   90.00
_cell.angle_beta   90.00
_cell.angle_gamma   90.00
#
_symmetry.space_group_name_H-M   'P 1'
#
loop_
_entity.id
_entity.type
_entity.pdbx_description
1 polymer ?
#
loop_
_entity_poly.entity_id
_entity_poly.type
_entity_poly.pdbx_seq_one_letter_code
_entity_poly.pdbx_strand_id
1 'polypeptide(L)'
;MPTPEQIPIQHEREARPMKRRHSASYYVHRARDSLTTRVSKIVCGIFLTLLFIGGVAAFIAWLSLRPHRPRIHIRDFSIPGLDQPTGFDNAEIIFNITARNSNQAIGYYYDSVEALVFYRNQMIGSAPLVDSFYQEPKNTTIFYKVLSGATLNVTSDRWMEFRNDRALGTVVFRVDITGMVRFKVSTWDSKRHRMHTNCDVGVNPDGSILASYKNKRCLLGLLVLCLWLSLRPKEPKFAIIQFSIPTSSSSENPRATFSYVLEVKNSDKESSIYYDDILLSFKYKQDMAGNNTVPGFNQGKGNNDDQHVPPVEINQRVWRDLAKEIPQGTARLNVELFTSIKYKTWGIKSKHHKIKYQGAVPIGSDGKIKDKKKKVKLRRSKK
;
A
#
# COMPACT_ATOMS: atom_id res chain seq x y z
N MET A 1 -86.21 -77.29 40.67
CA MET A 1 -85.41 -77.89 39.58
C MET A 1 -84.51 -76.81 38.98
N PRO A 2 -83.21 -77.09 38.77
CA PRO A 2 -82.21 -76.13 38.32
C PRO A 2 -82.06 -76.12 36.78
N THR A 3 -81.14 -75.28 36.29
CA THR A 3 -80.47 -75.17 34.95
C THR A 3 -80.98 -74.13 33.95
N PRO A 4 -80.12 -73.56 33.07
CA PRO A 4 -78.65 -73.44 33.13
C PRO A 4 -78.07 -72.08 32.71
N GLU A 5 -76.76 -71.95 33.00
CA GLU A 5 -75.77 -71.02 32.43
C GLU A 5 -75.89 -70.75 30.92
N GLN A 6 -75.61 -69.49 30.55
CA GLN A 6 -74.82 -69.16 29.37
C GLN A 6 -74.15 -67.78 29.53
N ILE A 7 -72.81 -67.77 29.44
CA ILE A 7 -71.88 -66.63 29.30
C ILE A 7 -71.20 -66.82 27.91
N PRO A 8 -70.65 -65.83 27.15
CA PRO A 8 -70.39 -64.40 27.39
C PRO A 8 -70.75 -63.44 26.22
N ILE A 9 -70.59 -62.12 26.40
CA ILE A 9 -70.11 -61.23 25.33
C ILE A 9 -68.96 -60.38 25.86
N GLN A 10 -67.80 -60.53 25.22
CA GLN A 10 -66.54 -59.87 25.51
C GLN A 10 -66.52 -58.50 24.82
N HIS A 11 -66.48 -57.41 25.60
CA HIS A 11 -66.40 -56.06 25.04
C HIS A 11 -64.92 -55.68 24.83
N GLU A 12 -64.52 -55.60 23.57
CA GLU A 12 -63.21 -55.13 23.11
C GLU A 12 -63.02 -53.66 23.50
N ARG A 13 -62.07 -53.37 24.41
CA ARG A 13 -61.69 -52.00 24.77
C ARG A 13 -60.73 -51.45 23.73
N GLU A 14 -61.25 -50.58 22.89
CA GLU A 14 -60.51 -49.70 21.99
C GLU A 14 -59.44 -48.89 22.77
N ALA A 15 -58.17 -49.11 22.45
CA ALA A 15 -57.06 -48.37 23.06
C ALA A 15 -57.02 -46.93 22.51
N ARG A 16 -57.35 -45.94 23.35
CA ARG A 16 -57.22 -44.52 23.02
C ARG A 16 -55.74 -44.14 22.81
N PRO A 17 -55.42 -43.23 21.87
CA PRO A 17 -54.05 -42.86 21.57
C PRO A 17 -53.44 -42.09 22.74
N MET A 18 -52.30 -42.58 23.26
CA MET A 18 -51.51 -41.87 24.26
C MET A 18 -50.99 -40.55 23.68
N LYS A 19 -51.59 -39.43 24.13
CA LYS A 19 -51.11 -38.08 23.86
C LYS A 19 -49.74 -37.91 24.54
N ARG A 20 -48.68 -37.90 23.73
CA ARG A 20 -47.29 -37.72 24.18
C ARG A 20 -47.17 -36.36 24.90
N ARG A 21 -47.19 -36.38 26.24
CA ARG A 21 -47.06 -35.19 27.09
C ARG A 21 -45.63 -34.65 26.94
N HIS A 22 -45.48 -33.51 26.28
CA HIS A 22 -44.20 -32.80 26.27
C HIS A 22 -43.90 -32.30 27.69
N SER A 23 -42.80 -32.79 28.25
CA SER A 23 -42.30 -32.44 29.60
C SER A 23 -42.04 -30.93 29.73
N ALA A 24 -42.37 -30.34 30.88
CA ALA A 24 -42.07 -28.95 31.22
C ALA A 24 -40.59 -28.60 31.03
N SER A 25 -39.70 -29.59 31.14
CA SER A 25 -38.27 -29.46 30.85
C SER A 25 -38.00 -28.99 29.41
N TYR A 26 -38.79 -29.46 28.43
CA TYR A 26 -38.66 -29.05 27.02
C TYR A 26 -38.99 -27.57 26.81
N TYR A 27 -40.04 -27.05 27.46
CA TYR A 27 -40.42 -25.63 27.36
C TYR A 27 -39.40 -24.71 28.04
N VAL A 28 -38.84 -25.13 29.18
CA VAL A 28 -37.78 -24.38 29.88
C VAL A 28 -36.49 -24.34 29.06
N HIS A 29 -36.10 -25.46 28.42
CA HIS A 29 -34.93 -25.49 27.54
C HIS A 29 -35.13 -24.61 26.30
N ARG A 30 -36.30 -24.69 25.66
CA ARG A 30 -36.64 -23.88 24.48
C ARG A 30 -36.71 -22.37 24.80
N ALA A 31 -37.22 -22.01 25.97
CA ALA A 31 -37.25 -20.61 26.43
C ALA A 31 -35.83 -20.07 26.69
N ARG A 32 -34.96 -20.87 27.34
CA ARG A 32 -33.54 -20.52 27.55
C ARG A 32 -32.78 -20.35 26.23
N ASP A 33 -32.97 -21.25 25.26
CA ASP A 33 -32.33 -21.15 23.94
C ASP A 33 -32.83 -19.93 23.14
N SER A 34 -34.11 -19.56 23.29
CA SER A 34 -34.66 -18.33 22.70
C SER A 34 -34.12 -17.06 23.38
N LEU A 35 -33.93 -17.08 24.70
CA LEU A 35 -33.36 -15.96 25.46
C LEU A 35 -31.87 -15.78 25.17
N THR A 36 -31.08 -16.84 25.17
CA THR A 36 -29.64 -16.77 24.88
C THR A 36 -29.36 -16.31 23.46
N THR A 37 -30.15 -16.77 22.47
CA THR A 37 -30.00 -16.29 21.08
C THR A 37 -30.41 -14.82 20.92
N ARG A 38 -31.45 -14.34 21.62
CA ARG A 38 -31.83 -12.91 21.60
C ARG A 38 -30.79 -12.04 22.29
N VAL A 39 -30.32 -12.42 23.47
CA VAL A 39 -29.28 -11.70 24.21
C VAL A 39 -27.97 -11.69 23.42
N SER A 40 -27.57 -12.83 22.84
CA SER A 40 -26.37 -12.92 21.99
C SER A 40 -26.43 -11.99 20.78
N LYS A 41 -27.59 -11.89 20.11
CA LYS A 41 -27.78 -10.95 18.99
C LYS A 41 -27.67 -9.50 19.42
N ILE A 42 -28.23 -9.12 20.57
CA ILE A 42 -28.14 -7.76 21.11
C ILE A 42 -26.69 -7.42 21.47
N VAL A 43 -26.01 -8.30 22.21
CA VAL A 43 -24.60 -8.11 22.59
C VAL A 43 -23.69 -8.03 21.37
N CYS A 44 -23.89 -8.91 20.38
CA CYS A 44 -23.16 -8.90 19.12
C CYS A 44 -23.44 -7.60 18.32
N GLY A 45 -24.69 -7.14 18.28
CA GLY A 45 -25.07 -5.89 17.63
C GLY A 45 -24.41 -4.67 18.27
N ILE A 46 -24.41 -4.58 19.60
CA ILE A 46 -23.72 -3.52 20.34
C ILE A 46 -22.22 -3.55 20.04
N PHE A 47 -21.60 -4.73 20.12
CA PHE A 47 -20.17 -4.90 19.84
C PHE A 47 -19.79 -4.47 18.41
N LEU A 48 -20.55 -4.92 17.41
CA LEU A 48 -20.30 -4.54 16.00
C LEU A 48 -20.52 -3.04 15.77
N THR A 49 -21.50 -2.43 16.44
CA THR A 49 -21.76 -0.99 16.35
C THR A 49 -20.60 -0.18 16.94
N LEU A 50 -20.09 -0.58 18.10
CA LEU A 50 -18.91 0.05 18.71
C LEU A 50 -17.66 -0.11 17.82
N LEU A 51 -17.47 -1.28 17.22
CA LEU A 51 -16.37 -1.52 16.29
C LEU A 51 -16.50 -0.62 15.04
N PHE A 52 -17.71 -0.48 14.50
CA PHE A 52 -17.98 0.41 13.37
C PHE A 52 -17.70 1.87 13.72
N ILE A 53 -18.21 2.37 14.86
CA ILE A 53 -17.97 3.75 15.32
C ILE A 53 -16.47 3.98 15.54
N GLY A 54 -15.78 3.05 16.21
CA GLY A 54 -14.33 3.13 16.41
C GLY A 54 -13.56 3.14 15.10
N GLY A 55 -13.98 2.32 14.13
CA GLY A 55 -13.42 2.30 12.77
C GLY A 55 -13.60 3.62 12.02
N VAL A 56 -14.81 4.21 12.08
CA VAL A 56 -15.10 5.51 11.49
C VAL A 56 -14.27 6.61 12.15
N ALA A 57 -14.19 6.63 13.49
CA ALA A 57 -13.37 7.59 14.22
C ALA A 57 -11.88 7.47 13.86
N ALA A 58 -11.34 6.25 13.78
CA ALA A 58 -9.97 6.01 13.35
C ALA A 58 -9.74 6.45 11.89
N PHE A 59 -10.71 6.23 11.00
CA PHE A 59 -10.66 6.67 9.61
C PHE A 59 -10.69 8.20 9.48
N ILE A 60 -11.55 8.89 10.24
CA ILE A 60 -11.59 10.35 10.29
C ILE A 60 -10.27 10.90 10.85
N ALA A 61 -9.77 10.33 11.96
CA ALA A 61 -8.49 10.73 12.53
C ALA A 61 -7.35 10.55 11.52
N TRP A 62 -7.33 9.45 10.77
CA TRP A 62 -6.36 9.23 9.70
C TRP A 62 -6.43 10.30 8.60
N LEU A 63 -7.63 10.66 8.14
CA LEU A 63 -7.80 11.70 7.12
C LEU A 63 -7.35 13.07 7.64
N SER A 64 -7.69 13.42 8.88
CA SER A 64 -7.39 14.71 9.50
C SER A 64 -5.90 14.87 9.86
N LEU A 65 -5.24 13.79 10.26
CA LEU A 65 -3.82 13.78 10.63
C LEU A 65 -2.89 13.56 9.44
N ARG A 66 -3.43 13.41 8.22
CA ARG A 66 -2.62 13.31 7.00
C ARG A 66 -1.93 14.66 6.71
N PRO A 67 -0.60 14.78 6.83
CA PRO A 67 0.06 16.07 6.67
C PRO A 67 0.00 16.55 5.22
N HIS A 68 -0.65 17.68 4.99
CA HIS A 68 -0.49 18.48 3.78
C HIS A 68 0.81 19.29 3.88
N ARG A 69 1.38 19.66 2.74
CA ARG A 69 2.56 20.54 2.66
C ARG A 69 2.13 22.01 2.63
N PRO A 70 3.01 22.97 3.01
CA PRO A 70 2.75 24.38 2.83
C PRO A 70 2.47 24.69 1.35
N ARG A 71 1.48 25.55 1.09
CA ARG A 71 1.22 26.03 -0.27
C ARG A 71 1.93 27.36 -0.44
N ILE A 72 2.91 27.40 -1.34
CA ILE A 72 3.71 28.58 -1.61
C ILE A 72 3.17 29.30 -2.85
N HIS A 73 3.04 30.62 -2.79
CA HIS A 73 2.61 31.47 -3.91
C HIS A 73 3.47 32.73 -3.96
N ILE A 74 3.82 33.16 -5.17
CA ILE A 74 4.39 34.50 -5.38
C ILE A 74 3.23 35.51 -5.39
N ARG A 75 3.26 36.46 -4.46
CA ARG A 75 2.32 37.60 -4.40
C ARG A 75 2.80 38.76 -5.23
N ASP A 76 4.10 39.04 -5.15
CA ASP A 76 4.74 40.13 -5.85
C ASP A 76 6.18 39.78 -6.21
N PHE A 77 6.66 40.34 -7.31
CA PHE A 77 8.03 40.23 -7.78
C PHE A 77 8.33 41.43 -8.69
N SER A 78 9.41 42.15 -8.42
CA SER A 78 9.80 43.27 -9.25
C SER A 78 11.31 43.43 -9.32
N ILE A 79 11.77 43.97 -10.46
CA ILE A 79 13.15 44.37 -10.69
C ILE A 79 13.12 45.86 -11.04
N PRO A 80 13.25 46.76 -10.05
CA PRO A 80 13.31 48.18 -10.31
C PRO A 80 14.46 48.53 -11.26
N GLY A 81 14.22 49.49 -12.16
CA GLY A 81 15.24 49.96 -13.10
C GLY A 81 15.60 48.99 -14.22
N LEU A 82 14.83 47.92 -14.43
CA LEU A 82 15.02 46.97 -15.54
C LEU A 82 14.97 47.64 -16.93
N ASP A 83 14.34 48.80 -17.03
CA ASP A 83 14.28 49.65 -18.21
C ASP A 83 15.56 50.47 -18.45
N GLN A 84 16.45 50.57 -17.46
CA GLN A 84 17.66 51.37 -17.52
C GLN A 84 18.86 50.61 -18.11
N PRO A 85 19.68 51.21 -18.99
CA PRO A 85 20.86 50.56 -19.57
C PRO A 85 21.91 50.15 -18.55
N THR A 86 22.11 50.96 -17.52
CA THR A 86 23.10 50.78 -16.45
C THR A 86 22.46 50.36 -15.13
N GLY A 87 21.26 49.76 -15.18
CA GLY A 87 20.55 49.31 -13.97
C GLY A 87 21.26 48.21 -13.19
N PHE A 88 22.31 47.59 -13.74
CA PHE A 88 23.10 46.57 -13.07
C PHE A 88 23.94 47.11 -11.90
N ASP A 89 24.36 48.38 -11.93
CA ASP A 89 25.19 48.99 -10.88
C ASP A 89 24.48 49.03 -9.52
N ASN A 90 23.15 49.19 -9.54
CA ASN A 90 22.27 49.21 -8.36
C ASN A 90 21.10 48.25 -8.55
N ALA A 91 21.37 47.07 -9.11
CA ALA A 91 20.31 46.08 -9.36
C ALA A 91 19.67 45.63 -8.04
N GLU A 92 18.34 45.58 -8.04
CA GLU A 92 17.57 45.06 -6.94
C GLU A 92 16.51 44.08 -7.45
N ILE A 93 16.26 43.02 -6.69
CA ILE A 93 15.12 42.13 -6.90
C ILE A 93 14.29 42.12 -5.63
N ILE A 94 13.04 42.58 -5.74
CA ILE A 94 12.09 42.64 -4.64
C ILE A 94 11.07 41.53 -4.86
N PHE A 95 10.81 40.72 -3.84
CA PHE A 95 9.75 39.72 -3.94
C PHE A 95 8.99 39.53 -2.64
N ASN A 96 7.71 39.17 -2.80
CA ASN A 96 6.79 38.86 -1.73
C ASN A 96 6.19 37.49 -2.00
N ILE A 97 6.48 36.55 -1.11
CA ILE A 97 6.08 35.15 -1.23
C ILE A 97 5.21 34.81 -0.03
N THR A 98 4.15 34.03 -0.24
CA THR A 98 3.29 33.58 0.86
C THR A 98 3.41 32.08 1.05
N ALA A 99 3.58 31.67 2.30
CA ALA A 99 3.51 30.28 2.73
C ALA A 99 2.21 30.04 3.50
N ARG A 100 1.29 29.26 2.92
CA ARG A 100 -0.02 28.93 3.51
C ARG A 100 0.00 27.54 4.14
N ASN A 101 -0.21 27.46 5.45
CA ASN A 101 -0.51 26.20 6.12
C ASN A 101 -1.95 25.77 5.87
N SER A 102 -2.17 24.73 5.07
CA SER A 102 -3.51 24.23 4.76
C SER A 102 -4.02 23.18 5.75
N ASN A 103 -3.20 22.71 6.69
CA ASN A 103 -3.61 21.72 7.67
C ASN A 103 -4.54 22.31 8.73
N GLN A 104 -5.46 21.49 9.23
CA GLN A 104 -6.37 21.86 10.31
C GLN A 104 -5.77 21.68 11.71
N ALA A 105 -4.95 20.65 11.91
CA ALA A 105 -4.43 20.28 13.22
C ALA A 105 -2.88 20.20 13.30
N ILE A 106 -2.19 20.55 12.20
CA ILE A 106 -0.73 20.37 12.08
C ILE A 106 -0.07 21.72 11.83
N GLY A 107 0.86 22.09 12.70
CA GLY A 107 1.71 23.28 12.54
C GLY A 107 3.05 22.93 11.87
N TYR A 108 3.79 23.97 11.49
CA TYR A 108 5.15 23.83 10.99
C TYR A 108 6.13 24.64 11.82
N TYR A 109 7.23 24.03 12.23
CA TYR A 109 8.43 24.79 12.54
C TYR A 109 9.24 24.91 11.27
N TYR A 110 9.49 26.14 10.85
CA TYR A 110 10.48 26.44 9.83
C TYR A 110 11.78 26.69 10.58
N ASP A 111 12.77 25.80 10.45
CA ASP A 111 14.07 25.95 11.10
C ASP A 111 14.96 26.91 10.31
N SER A 112 14.87 26.85 8.98
CA SER A 112 15.53 27.78 8.05
C SER A 112 14.80 27.79 6.72
N VAL A 113 14.74 28.96 6.07
CA VAL A 113 14.19 29.13 4.72
C VAL A 113 15.07 30.11 3.94
N GLU A 114 15.43 29.73 2.73
CA GLU A 114 16.26 30.51 1.82
C GLU A 114 15.58 30.58 0.45
N ALA A 115 15.67 31.75 -0.19
CA ALA A 115 15.31 31.92 -1.59
C ALA A 115 16.57 31.99 -2.44
N LEU A 116 16.53 31.30 -3.56
CA LEU A 116 17.54 31.29 -4.61
C LEU A 116 16.87 31.80 -5.88
N VAL A 117 17.40 32.86 -6.48
CA VAL A 117 16.86 33.45 -7.71
C VAL A 117 17.78 33.06 -8.86
N PHE A 118 17.17 32.53 -9.91
CA PHE A 118 17.83 32.10 -11.13
C PHE A 118 17.28 32.89 -12.30
N TYR A 119 18.20 33.25 -13.20
CA TYR A 119 17.86 33.61 -14.56
C TYR A 119 18.37 32.51 -15.47
N ARG A 120 17.48 31.97 -16.31
CA ARG A 120 17.75 30.76 -17.10
C ARG A 120 18.22 29.64 -16.16
N ASN A 121 19.45 29.14 -16.33
CA ASN A 121 20.02 28.06 -15.52
C ASN A 121 21.14 28.54 -14.58
N GLN A 122 21.32 29.85 -14.39
CA GLN A 122 22.35 30.41 -13.52
C GLN A 122 21.73 31.14 -12.34
N MET A 123 22.24 30.84 -11.15
CA MET A 123 21.87 31.55 -9.93
C MET A 123 22.41 32.98 -10.01
N ILE A 124 21.55 33.96 -9.81
CA ILE A 124 21.89 35.38 -9.79
C ILE A 124 21.76 35.99 -8.40
N GLY A 125 21.12 35.31 -7.45
CA GLY A 125 21.05 35.80 -6.08
C GLY A 125 20.53 34.78 -5.09
N SER A 126 20.83 34.99 -3.82
CA SER A 126 20.34 34.16 -2.72
C SER A 126 20.20 34.98 -1.44
N ALA A 127 19.18 34.66 -0.64
CA ALA A 127 19.08 35.21 0.71
C ALA A 127 18.22 34.36 1.66
N PRO A 128 18.56 34.35 2.96
CA PRO A 128 17.67 33.82 3.99
C PRO A 128 16.41 34.68 4.07
N LEU A 129 15.25 34.02 4.09
CA LEU A 129 13.95 34.68 4.11
C LEU A 129 13.50 35.05 5.52
N VAL A 130 13.72 34.15 6.48
CA VAL A 130 13.21 34.26 7.85
C VAL A 130 14.07 33.45 8.81
N ASP A 131 14.12 33.89 10.06
CA ASP A 131 14.63 33.12 11.18
C ASP A 131 13.65 32.01 11.57
N SER A 132 14.10 31.10 12.44
CA SER A 132 13.29 29.96 12.85
C SER A 132 11.99 30.39 13.52
N PHE A 133 10.85 29.92 13.02
CA PHE A 133 9.54 30.29 13.56
C PHE A 133 8.51 29.16 13.48
N TYR A 134 7.48 29.26 14.32
CA TYR A 134 6.34 28.35 14.29
C TYR A 134 5.17 28.96 13.52
N GLN A 135 4.67 28.22 12.54
CA GLN A 135 3.46 28.53 11.80
C GLN A 135 2.31 27.63 12.25
N GLU A 136 1.29 28.26 12.83
CA GLU A 136 0.08 27.58 13.30
C GLU A 136 -0.72 26.91 12.17
N PRO A 137 -1.55 25.90 12.50
CA PRO A 137 -2.56 25.37 11.59
C PRO A 137 -3.41 26.49 11.01
N LYS A 138 -3.79 26.37 9.74
CA LYS A 138 -4.59 27.39 9.04
C LYS A 138 -4.05 28.82 9.14
N ASN A 139 -2.74 29.03 9.33
CA ASN A 139 -2.09 30.34 9.20
C ASN A 139 -1.37 30.58 7.84
N THR A 140 -1.18 31.84 7.45
CA THR A 140 -0.42 32.27 6.26
C THR A 140 0.68 33.20 6.69
N THR A 141 1.92 32.91 6.29
CA THR A 141 3.08 33.76 6.58
C THR A 141 3.59 34.37 5.30
N ILE A 142 4.04 35.62 5.37
CA ILE A 142 4.62 36.37 4.26
C ILE A 142 6.15 36.34 4.41
N PHE A 143 6.83 36.03 3.32
CA PHE A 143 8.27 36.13 3.15
C PHE A 143 8.55 37.27 2.18
N TYR A 144 8.89 38.42 2.73
CA TYR A 144 9.29 39.60 1.97
C TYR A 144 10.81 39.71 1.98
N LYS A 145 11.42 39.94 0.82
CA LYS A 145 12.86 40.15 0.73
C LYS A 145 13.23 41.06 -0.44
N VAL A 146 14.33 41.78 -0.25
CA VAL A 146 15.04 42.53 -1.29
C VAL A 146 16.41 41.90 -1.43
N LEU A 147 16.80 41.55 -2.66
CA LEU A 147 18.16 41.16 -3.02
C LEU A 147 18.83 42.35 -3.67
N SER A 148 19.97 42.75 -3.11
CA SER A 148 20.84 43.80 -3.65
C SER A 148 22.28 43.59 -3.16
N GLY A 149 23.23 44.29 -3.77
CA GLY A 149 24.65 44.23 -3.40
C GLY A 149 25.17 42.78 -3.34
N ALA A 150 25.75 42.38 -2.20
CA ALA A 150 26.37 41.05 -2.03
C ALA A 150 25.40 39.86 -2.18
N THR A 151 24.08 40.06 -2.08
CA THR A 151 23.06 39.00 -2.23
C THR A 151 22.59 38.82 -3.67
N LEU A 152 23.05 39.69 -4.58
CA LEU A 152 22.68 39.70 -5.98
C LEU A 152 23.94 39.87 -6.85
N ASN A 153 24.25 38.84 -7.63
CA ASN A 153 25.35 38.84 -8.59
C ASN A 153 24.80 38.95 -10.02
N VAL A 154 24.75 40.19 -10.51
CA VAL A 154 24.30 40.50 -11.87
C VAL A 154 25.38 41.32 -12.57
N THR A 155 26.04 40.70 -13.54
CA THR A 155 27.06 41.36 -14.37
C THR A 155 26.42 42.20 -15.47
N SER A 156 27.20 43.12 -16.05
CA SER A 156 26.76 43.91 -17.22
C SER A 156 26.29 43.02 -18.38
N ASP A 157 27.02 41.95 -18.68
CA ASP A 157 26.63 40.97 -19.71
C ASP A 157 25.27 40.32 -19.42
N ARG A 158 25.05 39.94 -18.15
CA ARG A 158 23.78 39.34 -17.72
C ARG A 158 22.64 40.35 -17.78
N TRP A 159 22.89 41.62 -17.47
CA TRP A 159 21.91 42.69 -17.62
C TRP A 159 21.55 42.93 -19.09
N MET A 160 22.52 42.88 -20.00
CA MET A 160 22.26 42.94 -21.44
C MET A 160 21.35 41.79 -21.89
N GLU A 161 21.55 40.57 -21.38
CA GLU A 161 20.61 39.46 -21.63
C GLU A 161 19.20 39.78 -21.13
N PHE A 162 19.04 40.35 -19.93
CA PHE A 162 17.72 40.73 -19.42
C PHE A 162 17.06 41.75 -20.35
N ARG A 163 17.81 42.74 -20.83
CA ARG A 163 17.29 43.77 -21.74
C ARG A 163 16.90 43.21 -23.11
N ASN A 164 17.63 42.22 -23.61
CA ASN A 164 17.28 41.53 -24.86
C ASN A 164 15.97 40.74 -24.69
N ASP A 165 15.85 39.94 -23.62
CA ASP A 165 14.62 39.18 -23.35
C ASP A 165 13.44 40.14 -23.03
N ARG A 166 13.73 41.28 -22.41
CA ARG A 166 12.77 42.37 -22.17
C ARG A 166 12.22 42.95 -23.48
N ALA A 167 13.06 43.13 -24.50
CA ALA A 167 12.64 43.62 -25.81
C ALA A 167 11.66 42.65 -26.52
N LEU A 168 11.69 41.37 -26.15
CA LEU A 168 10.73 40.35 -26.59
C LEU A 168 9.41 40.38 -25.79
N GLY A 169 9.32 41.23 -24.77
CA GLY A 169 8.09 41.53 -24.02
C GLY A 169 7.99 40.92 -22.63
N THR A 170 8.85 39.97 -22.24
CA THR A 170 8.82 39.35 -20.90
C THR A 170 10.18 38.77 -20.54
N VAL A 171 10.63 39.00 -19.30
CA VAL A 171 11.82 38.34 -18.74
C VAL A 171 11.36 37.32 -17.70
N VAL A 172 11.81 36.07 -17.79
CA VAL A 172 11.39 35.00 -16.87
C VAL A 172 12.52 34.63 -15.92
N PHE A 173 12.20 34.66 -14.62
CA PHE A 173 13.06 34.22 -13.54
C PHE A 173 12.49 32.97 -12.88
N ARG A 174 13.35 32.20 -12.21
CA ARG A 174 12.95 31.11 -11.34
C ARG A 174 13.37 31.43 -9.91
N VAL A 175 12.42 31.43 -8.99
CA VAL A 175 12.65 31.56 -7.56
C VAL A 175 12.48 30.19 -6.91
N ASP A 176 13.60 29.63 -6.47
CA ASP A 176 13.62 28.37 -5.72
C ASP A 176 13.64 28.68 -4.23
N ILE A 177 12.67 28.14 -3.50
CA ILE A 177 12.56 28.31 -2.05
C ILE A 177 12.91 26.99 -1.41
N THR A 178 13.98 26.98 -0.63
CA THR A 178 14.48 25.80 0.07
C THR A 178 14.44 26.02 1.58
N GLY A 179 14.32 24.93 2.35
CA GLY A 179 14.33 25.06 3.79
C GLY A 179 14.25 23.75 4.55
N MET A 180 14.41 23.83 5.86
CA MET A 180 14.22 22.72 6.79
C MET A 180 12.96 22.96 7.60
N VAL A 181 12.03 22.00 7.56
CA VAL A 181 10.74 22.10 8.26
C VAL A 181 10.48 20.88 9.14
N ARG A 182 9.81 21.08 10.27
CA ARG A 182 9.30 20.03 11.16
C ARG A 182 7.79 20.20 11.30
N PHE A 183 7.05 19.10 11.23
CA PHE A 183 5.61 19.08 11.47
C PHE A 183 5.38 18.96 12.98
N LYS A 184 4.47 19.78 13.53
CA LYS A 184 4.00 19.66 14.91
C LYS A 184 2.57 19.15 14.91
N VAL A 185 2.32 18.06 15.60
CA VAL A 185 0.98 17.50 15.84
C VAL A 185 0.78 17.44 17.35
N SER A 186 -0.01 18.37 17.90
CA SER A 186 -0.15 18.52 19.35
C SER A 186 1.22 18.67 20.03
N THR A 187 1.62 17.73 20.88
CA THR A 187 2.91 17.71 21.60
C THR A 187 4.02 16.95 20.87
N TRP A 188 3.70 16.29 19.75
CA TRP A 188 4.67 15.52 18.98
C TRP A 188 5.24 16.34 17.83
N ASP A 189 6.57 16.44 17.78
CA ASP A 189 7.30 17.05 16.67
C ASP A 189 7.89 15.96 15.77
N SER A 190 7.81 16.15 14.47
CA SER A 190 8.47 15.27 13.50
C SER A 190 9.97 15.50 13.44
N LYS A 191 10.68 14.59 12.77
CA LYS A 191 12.05 14.86 12.30
C LYS A 191 12.08 16.04 11.33
N ARG A 192 13.28 16.56 11.05
CA ARG A 192 13.51 17.59 10.03
C ARG A 192 13.27 17.03 8.62
N HIS A 193 12.57 17.82 7.80
CA HIS A 193 12.27 17.52 6.40
C HIS A 193 12.76 18.66 5.52
N ARG A 194 13.41 18.32 4.40
CA ARG A 194 13.78 19.30 3.38
C ARG A 194 12.54 19.72 2.59
N MET A 195 12.32 21.02 2.51
CA MET A 195 11.34 21.67 1.64
C MET A 195 12.07 22.26 0.44
N HIS A 196 11.50 22.07 -0.75
CA HIS A 196 11.97 22.71 -1.98
C HIS A 196 10.78 22.97 -2.92
N THR A 197 10.62 24.21 -3.35
CA THR A 197 9.60 24.64 -4.30
C THR A 197 10.22 25.53 -5.36
N ASN A 198 9.83 25.34 -6.61
CA ASN A 198 10.24 26.17 -7.73
C ASN A 198 9.06 27.04 -8.19
N CYS A 199 9.30 28.33 -8.29
CA CYS A 199 8.33 29.31 -8.74
C CYS A 199 8.91 30.02 -9.97
N ASP A 200 8.39 29.75 -11.16
CA ASP A 200 8.71 30.60 -12.30
C ASP A 200 7.91 31.90 -12.19
N VAL A 201 8.52 33.04 -12.52
CA VAL A 201 7.92 34.37 -12.47
C VAL A 201 8.36 35.18 -13.69
N GLY A 202 7.39 35.61 -14.48
CA GLY A 202 7.61 36.54 -15.59
C GLY A 202 7.43 37.99 -15.12
N VAL A 203 8.33 38.87 -15.55
CA VAL A 203 8.20 40.32 -15.38
C VAL A 203 7.98 41.02 -16.71
N ASN A 204 7.16 42.06 -16.65
CA ASN A 204 6.89 42.99 -17.74
C ASN A 204 8.13 43.86 -18.04
N PRO A 205 8.13 44.60 -19.17
CA PRO A 205 9.21 45.53 -19.48
C PRO A 205 9.39 46.68 -18.49
N ASP A 206 8.39 47.00 -17.68
CA ASP A 206 8.50 47.97 -16.57
C ASP A 206 9.14 47.37 -15.30
N GLY A 207 9.50 46.08 -15.33
CA GLY A 207 10.09 45.36 -14.19
C GLY A 207 9.08 44.82 -13.19
N SER A 208 7.76 45.01 -13.40
CA SER A 208 6.70 44.50 -12.52
C SER A 208 6.30 43.06 -12.86
N ILE A 209 5.76 42.31 -11.89
CA ILE A 209 5.24 40.96 -12.12
C ILE A 209 4.10 40.94 -13.14
N LEU A 210 4.17 40.02 -14.10
CA LEU A 210 3.09 39.78 -15.04
C LEU A 210 1.89 39.12 -14.34
N ALA A 211 0.67 39.59 -14.65
CA ALA A 211 -0.55 39.16 -13.96
C ALA A 211 -0.78 37.63 -13.98
N SER A 212 -0.33 36.94 -15.03
CA SER A 212 -0.43 35.48 -15.17
C SER A 212 0.41 34.69 -14.15
N TYR A 213 1.40 35.33 -13.53
CA TYR A 213 2.26 34.75 -12.50
C TYR A 213 1.85 35.14 -11.07
N LYS A 214 1.01 36.18 -10.92
CA LYS A 214 0.56 36.66 -9.62
C LYS A 214 -0.37 35.65 -8.94
N ASN A 215 -0.12 35.36 -7.66
CA ASN A 215 -0.81 34.34 -6.87
C ASN A 215 -0.74 32.92 -7.46
N LYS A 216 0.14 32.67 -8.45
CA LYS A 216 0.31 31.33 -9.00
C LYS A 216 0.98 30.46 -7.95
N ARG A 217 0.43 29.26 -7.76
CA ARG A 217 1.00 28.28 -6.83
C ARG A 217 2.30 27.75 -7.40
N CYS A 218 3.36 27.80 -6.59
CA CYS A 218 4.65 27.26 -6.98
C CYS A 218 4.58 25.74 -7.09
N LEU A 219 5.30 25.21 -8.07
CA LEU A 219 5.45 23.78 -8.21
C LEU A 219 6.36 23.30 -7.06
N LEU A 220 5.97 22.22 -6.43
CA LEU A 220 6.85 21.53 -5.51
C LEU A 220 7.82 20.73 -6.37
N GLY A 221 9.12 20.88 -6.12
CA GLY A 221 10.14 20.02 -6.72
C GLY A 221 9.74 18.56 -6.56
N LEU A 222 9.33 17.96 -7.68
CA LEU A 222 8.78 16.61 -7.88
C LEU A 222 7.90 16.02 -6.77
N LEU A 223 6.61 16.01 -7.10
CA LEU A 223 5.51 15.14 -6.67
C LEU A 223 5.76 13.62 -6.77
N VAL A 224 6.99 13.12 -6.95
CA VAL A 224 7.19 11.68 -7.17
C VAL A 224 7.02 10.89 -5.87
N LEU A 225 7.48 11.35 -4.71
CA LEU A 225 7.50 10.47 -3.53
C LEU A 225 6.11 10.04 -3.03
N CYS A 226 5.11 10.93 -3.05
CA CYS A 226 3.77 10.62 -2.51
C CYS A 226 2.91 9.84 -3.51
N LEU A 227 2.95 10.18 -4.81
CA LEU A 227 2.32 9.37 -5.87
C LEU A 227 3.02 8.01 -6.00
N TRP A 228 4.35 7.96 -5.92
CA TRP A 228 5.15 6.73 -5.98
C TRP A 228 5.00 5.83 -4.75
N LEU A 229 4.77 6.38 -3.54
CA LEU A 229 4.43 5.57 -2.36
C LEU A 229 3.02 4.96 -2.46
N SER A 230 2.04 5.68 -3.02
CA SER A 230 0.68 5.16 -3.23
C SER A 230 0.54 4.22 -4.44
N LEU A 231 1.43 4.32 -5.43
CA LEU A 231 1.42 3.53 -6.66
C LEU A 231 2.46 2.38 -6.65
N ARG A 232 3.01 2.01 -5.49
CA ARG A 232 3.92 0.85 -5.43
C ARG A 232 3.14 -0.41 -5.78
N PRO A 233 3.51 -1.13 -6.85
CA PRO A 233 2.86 -2.37 -7.20
C PRO A 233 2.96 -3.37 -6.05
N LYS A 234 1.84 -3.98 -5.70
CA LYS A 234 1.77 -5.04 -4.69
C LYS A 234 2.39 -6.31 -5.24
N GLU A 235 3.17 -6.97 -4.41
CA GLU A 235 3.78 -8.24 -4.76
C GLU A 235 2.72 -9.35 -4.94
N PRO A 236 2.95 -10.29 -5.87
CA PRO A 236 2.06 -11.41 -6.07
C PRO A 236 2.09 -12.37 -4.87
N LYS A 237 1.01 -13.13 -4.74
CA LYS A 237 0.88 -14.16 -3.70
C LYS A 237 0.88 -15.52 -4.37
N PHE A 238 1.65 -16.44 -3.80
CA PHE A 238 1.73 -17.82 -4.27
C PHE A 238 1.22 -18.76 -3.20
N ALA A 239 0.46 -19.77 -3.59
CA ALA A 239 0.03 -20.83 -2.68
C ALA A 239 -0.07 -22.19 -3.38
N ILE A 240 0.24 -23.26 -2.65
CA ILE A 240 -0.09 -24.62 -3.07
C ILE A 240 -1.50 -24.92 -2.56
N ILE A 241 -2.45 -25.05 -3.48
CA ILE A 241 -3.87 -25.24 -3.14
C ILE A 241 -4.27 -26.72 -3.14
N GLN A 242 -3.59 -27.53 -3.97
CA GLN A 242 -3.77 -28.98 -4.03
C GLN A 242 -2.40 -29.64 -4.08
N PHE A 243 -2.27 -30.78 -3.42
CA PHE A 243 -1.08 -31.61 -3.42
C PHE A 243 -1.50 -33.06 -3.21
N SER A 244 -0.90 -33.97 -3.96
CA SER A 244 -1.11 -35.42 -3.82
C SER A 244 0.19 -36.17 -4.07
N ILE A 245 0.52 -37.05 -3.14
CA ILE A 245 1.65 -37.98 -3.25
C ILE A 245 1.14 -39.42 -2.99
N PRO A 246 1.70 -40.45 -3.63
CA PRO A 246 1.33 -41.83 -3.37
C PRO A 246 1.51 -42.20 -1.89
N THR A 247 0.67 -43.11 -1.40
CA THR A 247 0.72 -43.63 -0.02
C THR A 247 1.17 -45.08 0.06
N SER A 248 1.54 -45.71 -1.08
CA SER A 248 1.94 -47.13 -1.11
C SER A 248 3.14 -47.39 -0.22
N SER A 249 3.02 -48.42 0.63
CA SER A 249 4.06 -48.89 1.56
C SER A 249 5.24 -49.58 0.89
N SER A 250 5.16 -49.85 -0.42
CA SER A 250 6.27 -50.43 -1.18
C SER A 250 7.38 -49.39 -1.37
N SER A 251 8.45 -49.49 -0.58
CA SER A 251 9.70 -48.71 -0.76
C SER A 251 10.36 -48.91 -2.13
N GLU A 252 9.85 -49.87 -2.91
CA GLU A 252 10.32 -50.25 -4.24
C GLU A 252 9.50 -49.66 -5.39
N ASN A 253 8.76 -48.57 -5.21
CA ASN A 253 8.23 -47.87 -6.39
C ASN A 253 9.39 -47.12 -7.08
N PRO A 254 9.87 -47.55 -8.26
CA PRO A 254 11.09 -46.99 -8.85
C PRO A 254 10.88 -45.57 -9.38
N ARG A 255 9.63 -45.11 -9.53
CA ARG A 255 9.28 -43.81 -10.13
C ARG A 255 8.08 -43.16 -9.43
N ALA A 256 8.19 -42.94 -8.12
CA ALA A 256 7.16 -42.23 -7.39
C ALA A 256 7.06 -40.78 -7.89
N THR A 257 5.85 -40.31 -8.18
CA THR A 257 5.59 -38.92 -8.61
C THR A 257 4.61 -38.24 -7.66
N PHE A 258 4.76 -36.95 -7.39
CA PHE A 258 3.71 -36.14 -6.73
C PHE A 258 3.13 -35.11 -7.70
N SER A 259 1.87 -34.75 -7.50
CA SER A 259 1.19 -33.68 -8.24
C SER A 259 0.80 -32.54 -7.32
N TYR A 260 0.72 -31.33 -7.86
CA TYR A 260 0.30 -30.14 -7.13
C TYR A 260 -0.32 -29.09 -8.05
N VAL A 261 -1.07 -28.17 -7.46
CA VAL A 261 -1.62 -27.00 -8.16
C VAL A 261 -1.11 -25.74 -7.49
N LEU A 262 -0.51 -24.85 -8.29
CA LEU A 262 0.04 -23.57 -7.87
C LEU A 262 -0.97 -22.46 -8.16
N GLU A 263 -1.51 -21.84 -7.11
CA GLU A 263 -2.28 -20.60 -7.22
C GLU A 263 -1.31 -19.42 -7.28
N VAL A 264 -1.41 -18.64 -8.36
CA VAL A 264 -0.70 -17.37 -8.55
C VAL A 264 -1.72 -16.23 -8.50
N LYS A 265 -1.55 -15.31 -7.55
CA LYS A 265 -2.52 -14.23 -7.31
C LYS A 265 -1.89 -12.86 -7.43
N ASN A 266 -2.38 -12.07 -8.38
CA ASN A 266 -2.14 -10.63 -8.47
C ASN A 266 -3.21 -9.86 -7.69
N SER A 267 -2.87 -9.41 -6.47
CA SER A 267 -3.78 -8.58 -5.66
C SER A 267 -3.70 -7.08 -6.00
N ASP A 268 -2.89 -6.69 -6.97
CA ASP A 268 -2.74 -5.30 -7.40
C ASP A 268 -3.88 -4.90 -8.34
N LYS A 269 -4.53 -3.77 -8.05
CA LYS A 269 -5.66 -3.26 -8.83
C LYS A 269 -5.23 -2.38 -10.01
N GLU A 270 -3.99 -1.89 -9.99
CA GLU A 270 -3.49 -0.88 -10.92
C GLU A 270 -2.47 -1.44 -11.91
N SER A 271 -1.85 -2.58 -11.61
CA SER A 271 -0.69 -3.14 -12.31
C SER A 271 -0.91 -4.59 -12.72
N SER A 272 -0.70 -4.91 -13.99
CA SER A 272 -0.61 -6.30 -14.45
C SER A 272 0.81 -6.82 -14.24
N ILE A 273 0.99 -8.14 -14.13
CA ILE A 273 2.29 -8.76 -13.85
C ILE A 273 2.66 -9.69 -15.00
N TYR A 274 3.87 -9.52 -15.51
CA TYR A 274 4.54 -10.44 -16.42
C TYR A 274 5.47 -11.31 -15.58
N TYR A 275 5.26 -12.61 -15.61
CA TYR A 275 6.13 -13.59 -14.95
C TYR A 275 7.08 -14.17 -15.99
N ASP A 276 8.37 -14.16 -15.68
CA ASP A 276 9.30 -15.08 -16.33
C ASP A 276 9.07 -16.49 -15.77
N ASP A 277 9.78 -17.49 -16.30
CA ASP A 277 9.65 -18.88 -15.86
C ASP A 277 9.73 -19.00 -14.33
N ILE A 278 8.74 -19.69 -13.76
CA ILE A 278 8.66 -19.90 -12.32
C ILE A 278 9.32 -21.23 -12.00
N LEU A 279 10.47 -21.17 -11.34
CA LEU A 279 11.23 -22.33 -10.90
C LEU A 279 10.75 -22.76 -9.52
N LEU A 280 10.23 -23.98 -9.41
CA LEU A 280 9.85 -24.60 -8.15
C LEU A 280 10.83 -25.72 -7.78
N SER A 281 11.32 -25.68 -6.55
CA SER A 281 12.14 -26.72 -5.94
C SER A 281 11.43 -27.28 -4.71
N PHE A 282 11.26 -28.59 -4.66
CA PHE A 282 10.74 -29.32 -3.50
C PHE A 282 11.89 -30.00 -2.81
N LYS A 283 12.04 -29.76 -1.51
CA LYS A 283 13.09 -30.32 -0.67
C LYS A 283 12.49 -31.08 0.49
N TYR A 284 13.07 -32.22 0.80
CA TYR A 284 12.78 -32.95 2.01
C TYR A 284 14.01 -32.83 2.92
N LYS A 285 13.84 -32.25 4.11
CA LYS A 285 14.95 -31.85 4.98
C LYS A 285 15.94 -30.98 4.18
N GLN A 286 17.13 -31.48 3.85
CA GLN A 286 18.13 -30.77 3.03
C GLN A 286 18.23 -31.31 1.60
N ASP A 287 17.65 -32.47 1.30
CA ASP A 287 17.76 -33.14 0.01
C ASP A 287 16.69 -32.66 -0.98
N MET A 288 17.05 -32.61 -2.26
CA MET A 288 16.11 -32.25 -3.32
C MET A 288 15.17 -33.44 -3.61
N ALA A 289 13.89 -33.25 -3.34
CA ALA A 289 12.84 -34.23 -3.64
C ALA A 289 12.49 -34.20 -5.14
N GLY A 290 12.40 -33.02 -5.74
CA GLY A 290 12.09 -32.83 -7.15
C GLY A 290 11.99 -31.35 -7.51
N ASN A 291 11.95 -31.02 -8.79
CA ASN A 291 11.80 -29.66 -9.28
C ASN A 291 10.82 -29.60 -10.46
N ASN A 292 10.32 -28.40 -10.76
CA ASN A 292 9.53 -28.17 -11.95
C ASN A 292 9.60 -26.70 -12.37
N THR A 293 9.22 -26.42 -13.62
CA THR A 293 9.16 -25.08 -14.17
C THR A 293 7.78 -24.81 -14.73
N VAL A 294 7.16 -23.71 -14.31
CA VAL A 294 5.95 -23.19 -14.96
C VAL A 294 6.40 -22.13 -15.98
N PRO A 295 6.06 -22.28 -17.27
CA PRO A 295 6.42 -21.31 -18.30
C PRO A 295 5.93 -19.91 -17.97
N GLY A 296 6.70 -18.89 -18.34
CA GLY A 296 6.34 -17.50 -18.15
C GLY A 296 4.98 -17.13 -18.76
N PHE A 297 4.22 -16.29 -18.07
CA PHE A 297 2.87 -15.90 -18.47
C PHE A 297 2.51 -14.49 -18.00
N ASN A 298 1.39 -13.98 -18.51
CA ASN A 298 0.90 -12.63 -18.22
C ASN A 298 -0.37 -12.71 -17.39
N GLN A 299 -0.39 -12.03 -16.25
CA GLN A 299 -1.55 -11.95 -15.38
C GLN A 299 -2.12 -10.54 -15.33
N GLY A 300 -3.42 -10.41 -15.61
CA GLY A 300 -4.18 -9.16 -15.50
C GLY A 300 -4.24 -8.59 -14.07
N LYS A 301 -4.76 -7.37 -13.95
CA LYS A 301 -4.91 -6.65 -12.67
C LYS A 301 -6.01 -7.30 -11.83
N GLY A 302 -5.77 -7.52 -10.54
CA GLY A 302 -6.75 -8.09 -9.61
C GLY A 302 -7.12 -9.55 -9.90
N ASN A 303 -6.42 -10.22 -10.82
CA ASN A 303 -6.71 -11.59 -11.24
C ASN A 303 -5.97 -12.62 -10.38
N ASN A 304 -6.56 -13.81 -10.29
CA ASN A 304 -5.89 -15.01 -9.83
C ASN A 304 -5.82 -15.98 -11.00
N ASP A 305 -4.82 -16.84 -11.00
CA ASP A 305 -4.61 -17.85 -12.02
C ASP A 305 -4.08 -19.13 -11.35
N ASP A 306 -4.68 -20.25 -11.70
CA ASP A 306 -4.38 -21.55 -11.10
C ASP A 306 -3.62 -22.38 -12.14
N GLN A 307 -2.35 -22.63 -11.84
CA GLN A 307 -1.44 -23.34 -12.72
C GLN A 307 -1.43 -24.82 -12.34
N HIS A 308 -2.03 -25.64 -13.21
CA HIS A 308 -1.94 -27.09 -13.14
C HIS A 308 -0.58 -27.53 -13.68
N VAL A 309 0.25 -28.04 -12.79
CA VAL A 309 1.64 -28.39 -13.13
C VAL A 309 1.74 -29.92 -13.33
N PRO A 310 2.50 -30.40 -14.33
CA PRO A 310 2.74 -31.83 -14.51
C PRO A 310 3.28 -32.49 -13.24
N PRO A 311 2.98 -33.80 -13.03
CA PRO A 311 3.54 -34.56 -11.91
C PRO A 311 5.07 -34.51 -11.90
N VAL A 312 5.64 -34.41 -10.70
CA VAL A 312 7.08 -34.32 -10.48
C VAL A 312 7.60 -35.66 -9.98
N GLU A 313 8.60 -36.20 -10.65
CA GLU A 313 9.31 -37.41 -10.23
C GLU A 313 10.13 -37.14 -8.97
N ILE A 314 10.03 -38.06 -8.01
CA ILE A 314 10.68 -37.94 -6.71
C ILE A 314 12.01 -38.67 -6.76
N ASN A 315 13.06 -38.03 -6.25
CA ASN A 315 14.34 -38.69 -6.01
C ASN A 315 14.14 -39.96 -5.16
N GLN A 316 14.56 -41.12 -5.68
CA GLN A 316 14.33 -42.42 -5.05
C GLN A 316 14.87 -42.51 -3.61
N ARG A 317 15.97 -41.83 -3.28
CA ARG A 317 16.52 -41.79 -1.92
C ARG A 317 15.57 -41.07 -0.98
N VAL A 318 15.08 -39.91 -1.40
CA VAL A 318 14.10 -39.11 -0.65
C VAL A 318 12.77 -39.83 -0.51
N TRP A 319 12.34 -40.56 -1.55
CA TRP A 319 11.10 -41.35 -1.52
C TRP A 319 11.12 -42.41 -0.41
N ARG A 320 12.23 -43.14 -0.23
CA ARG A 320 12.33 -44.17 0.82
C ARG A 320 12.09 -43.62 2.22
N ASP A 321 12.54 -42.39 2.48
CA ASP A 321 12.33 -41.75 3.78
C ASP A 321 10.91 -41.19 3.91
N LEU A 322 10.40 -40.55 2.84
CA LEU A 322 9.01 -40.06 2.80
C LEU A 322 7.99 -41.18 2.96
N ALA A 323 8.17 -42.32 2.29
CA ALA A 323 7.26 -43.46 2.34
C ALA A 323 7.08 -44.03 3.76
N LYS A 324 8.08 -43.85 4.65
CA LYS A 324 8.01 -44.23 6.06
C LYS A 324 7.27 -43.20 6.93
N GLU A 325 7.47 -41.91 6.65
CA GLU A 325 6.88 -40.81 7.43
C GLU A 325 5.44 -40.43 6.99
N ILE A 326 5.07 -40.70 5.72
CA ILE A 326 3.72 -40.40 5.19
C ILE A 326 2.63 -41.14 5.98
N PRO A 327 2.69 -42.47 6.23
CA PRO A 327 1.66 -43.18 7.00
C PRO A 327 1.47 -42.62 8.42
N GLN A 328 2.53 -42.06 9.01
CA GLN A 328 2.50 -41.42 10.32
C GLN A 328 1.93 -39.99 10.28
N GLY A 329 1.74 -39.44 9.08
CA GLY A 329 1.28 -38.07 8.84
C GLY A 329 2.28 -37.01 9.32
N THR A 330 3.56 -37.34 9.43
CA THR A 330 4.61 -36.43 9.95
C THR A 330 5.45 -35.80 8.84
N ALA A 331 5.38 -36.34 7.62
CA ALA A 331 6.15 -35.88 6.47
C ALA A 331 5.89 -34.41 6.09
N ARG A 332 6.95 -33.70 5.69
CA ARG A 332 6.89 -32.29 5.26
C ARG A 332 7.83 -32.04 4.08
N LEU A 333 7.33 -31.35 3.06
CA LEU A 333 8.14 -30.87 1.94
C LEU A 333 8.31 -29.36 1.99
N ASN A 334 9.55 -28.90 2.02
CA ASN A 334 9.89 -27.49 1.87
C ASN A 334 9.82 -27.12 0.39
N VAL A 335 9.15 -26.02 0.09
CA VAL A 335 8.99 -25.52 -1.28
C VAL A 335 9.74 -24.20 -1.39
N GLU A 336 10.63 -24.10 -2.36
CA GLU A 336 11.25 -22.85 -2.77
C GLU A 336 10.78 -22.48 -4.18
N LEU A 337 10.35 -21.23 -4.35
CA LEU A 337 9.91 -20.67 -5.62
C LEU A 337 10.79 -19.49 -5.98
N PHE A 338 11.32 -19.48 -7.20
CA PHE A 338 12.10 -18.39 -7.76
C PHE A 338 11.54 -17.97 -9.13
N THR A 339 11.37 -16.67 -9.33
CA THR A 339 10.98 -16.09 -10.62
C THR A 339 11.45 -14.63 -10.70
N SER A 340 11.43 -14.06 -11.89
CA SER A 340 11.58 -12.63 -12.12
C SER A 340 10.28 -12.08 -12.68
N ILE A 341 9.86 -10.92 -12.17
CA ILE A 341 8.59 -10.30 -12.60
C ILE A 341 8.79 -8.88 -13.13
N LYS A 342 7.94 -8.46 -14.06
CA LYS A 342 7.78 -7.07 -14.48
C LYS A 342 6.35 -6.62 -14.25
N TYR A 343 6.18 -5.43 -13.70
CA TYR A 343 4.88 -4.79 -13.59
C TYR A 343 4.61 -3.95 -14.83
N LYS A 344 3.36 -3.89 -15.29
CA LYS A 344 2.90 -2.89 -16.26
C LYS A 344 1.79 -2.05 -15.64
N THR A 345 2.09 -0.78 -15.45
CA THR A 345 1.19 0.20 -14.83
C THR A 345 1.03 1.34 -15.82
N TRP A 346 -0.21 1.62 -16.23
CA TRP A 346 -0.54 2.70 -17.20
C TRP A 346 0.35 2.73 -18.46
N GLY A 347 0.59 1.55 -19.05
CA GLY A 347 1.37 1.42 -20.30
C GLY A 347 2.89 1.29 -20.11
N ILE A 348 3.43 1.67 -18.96
CA ILE A 348 4.88 1.60 -18.68
C ILE A 348 5.22 0.26 -18.03
N LYS A 349 6.27 -0.42 -18.53
CA LYS A 349 6.81 -1.66 -17.95
C LYS A 349 7.95 -1.35 -16.98
N SER A 350 7.95 -1.98 -15.82
CA SER A 350 9.06 -1.92 -14.86
C SER A 350 10.27 -2.75 -15.36
N LYS A 351 11.42 -2.55 -14.71
CA LYS A 351 12.53 -3.50 -14.78
C LYS A 351 12.15 -4.86 -14.19
N HIS A 352 12.95 -5.89 -14.45
CA HIS A 352 12.77 -7.20 -13.82
C HIS A 352 13.06 -7.12 -12.31
N HIS A 353 12.17 -7.71 -11.52
CA HIS A 353 12.30 -7.86 -10.08
C HIS A 353 12.41 -9.34 -9.75
N LYS A 354 13.59 -9.77 -9.32
CA LYS A 354 13.82 -11.13 -8.82
C LYS A 354 13.09 -11.31 -7.49
N ILE A 355 12.29 -12.37 -7.38
CA ILE A 355 11.56 -12.70 -6.17
C ILE A 355 11.79 -14.16 -5.78
N LYS A 356 11.92 -14.39 -4.46
CA LYS A 356 12.08 -15.71 -3.87
C LYS A 356 11.04 -15.92 -2.79
N TYR A 357 10.30 -17.02 -2.88
CA TYR A 357 9.28 -17.42 -1.92
C TYR A 357 9.59 -18.80 -1.36
N GLN A 358 9.17 -19.04 -0.12
CA GLN A 358 9.38 -20.30 0.57
C GLN A 358 8.16 -20.69 1.40
N GLY A 359 7.94 -21.99 1.57
CA GLY A 359 6.89 -22.54 2.40
C GLY A 359 7.15 -24.00 2.73
N ALA A 360 6.28 -24.59 3.55
CA ALA A 360 6.35 -26.00 3.89
C ALA A 360 4.96 -26.63 3.72
N VAL A 361 4.89 -27.70 2.93
CA VAL A 361 3.69 -28.49 2.68
C VAL A 361 3.68 -29.66 3.68
N PRO A 362 2.84 -29.62 4.73
CA PRO A 362 2.68 -30.76 5.61
C PRO A 362 1.82 -31.83 4.92
N ILE A 363 2.28 -33.08 4.95
CA ILE A 363 1.63 -34.20 4.28
C ILE A 363 0.89 -35.03 5.33
N GLY A 364 -0.40 -35.27 5.10
CA GLY A 364 -1.23 -36.15 5.91
C GLY A 364 -0.99 -37.63 5.58
N SER A 365 -1.54 -38.51 6.41
CA SER A 365 -1.49 -39.96 6.17
C SER A 365 -2.20 -40.41 4.90
N ASP A 366 -3.06 -39.56 4.33
CA ASP A 366 -3.73 -39.76 3.05
C ASP A 366 -2.90 -39.28 1.84
N GLY A 367 -1.65 -38.86 2.04
CA GLY A 367 -0.78 -38.35 0.97
C GLY A 367 -1.21 -36.97 0.45
N LYS A 368 -2.11 -36.28 1.15
CA LYS A 368 -2.58 -34.93 0.78
C LYS A 368 -2.10 -33.90 1.79
N ILE A 369 -2.45 -32.64 1.60
CA ILE A 369 -2.14 -31.58 2.57
C ILE A 369 -2.84 -31.92 3.90
N LYS A 370 -2.07 -31.92 5.01
CA LYS A 370 -2.49 -32.37 6.36
C LYS A 370 -3.73 -31.65 6.95
N ASP A 371 -4.25 -30.62 6.28
CA ASP A 371 -5.49 -29.92 6.60
C ASP A 371 -6.30 -29.66 5.30
N LYS A 372 -7.33 -30.47 5.01
CA LYS A 372 -8.14 -30.38 3.76
C LYS A 372 -8.73 -29.00 3.47
N LYS A 373 -8.88 -28.13 4.47
CA LYS A 373 -9.42 -26.76 4.33
C LYS A 373 -8.36 -25.67 4.12
N LYS A 374 -7.06 -25.98 4.16
CA LYS A 374 -5.99 -24.96 4.15
C LYS A 374 -5.08 -25.10 2.93
N LYS A 375 -5.03 -24.05 2.12
CA LYS A 375 -3.94 -23.84 1.15
C LYS A 375 -2.64 -23.45 1.85
N VAL A 376 -1.51 -23.89 1.32
CA VAL A 376 -0.17 -23.59 1.83
C VAL A 376 0.34 -22.32 1.16
N LYS A 377 0.26 -21.19 1.88
CA LYS A 377 0.76 -19.90 1.39
C LYS A 377 2.28 -19.86 1.44
N LEU A 378 2.93 -19.54 0.33
CA LEU A 378 4.36 -19.28 0.29
C LEU A 378 4.61 -17.85 0.77
N ARG A 379 5.67 -17.68 1.58
CA ARG A 379 6.09 -16.38 2.11
C ARG A 379 7.37 -15.94 1.43
N ARG A 380 7.52 -14.63 1.24
CA ARG A 380 8.77 -14.08 0.71
C ARG A 380 9.95 -14.48 1.61
N SER A 381 11.00 -15.00 1.00
CA SER A 381 12.24 -15.30 1.71
C SER A 381 12.88 -13.97 2.13
N LYS A 382 13.20 -13.82 3.42
CA LYS A 382 13.98 -12.67 3.88
C LYS A 382 15.41 -12.89 3.39
N LYS A 383 15.96 -11.87 2.74
CA LYS A 383 17.32 -11.89 2.21
C LYS A 383 18.32 -11.92 3.35
#